data_AF-A0A4V1RX86-F1
#
_entry.id   AF-A0A4V1RX86-F1
#
_cell.length_a   1.000
_cell.length_b   1.000
_cell.length_c   1.000
_cell.angle_alpha   90.00
_cell.angle_beta   90.00
_cell.angle_gamma   90.00
#
_symmetry.space_group_name_H-M   'P 1'
#
loop_
_entity.id
_entity.type
_entity.pdbx_description
1 polymer ?
#
loop_
_entity_poly.entity_id
_entity_poly.type
_entity_poly.pdbx_seq_one_letter_code
_entity_poly.pdbx_strand_id
1 'polypeptide(L)'
;MTSDAPAADMCQCAKAKGNYKIEAELGATVICPDCHLEESTFPEPDNVEQPDLISEKDVYIAFTGSSSLLKIAGKRPNDQSIRKAVRKREKGHQGVKDLIRNYGISSVVAAIRVLLDDNVFTCTDSASRRFPNIHGQTV
;
A
#
# COMPACT_ATOMS: atom_id res chain seq x y z
N MET A 1 -9.56 5.91 -40.56
CA MET A 1 -8.59 6.89 -40.02
C MET A 1 -8.32 6.49 -38.59
N THR A 2 -7.12 6.00 -38.32
CA THR A 2 -6.71 5.41 -37.04
C THR A 2 -5.87 6.47 -36.32
N SER A 3 -6.24 6.84 -35.10
CA SER A 3 -5.45 7.77 -34.28
C SER A 3 -4.46 6.98 -33.43
N ASP A 4 -3.17 7.18 -33.73
CA ASP A 4 -2.03 6.71 -32.94
C ASP A 4 -1.87 7.53 -31.66
N ALA A 5 -1.63 6.83 -30.55
CA ALA A 5 -1.29 7.39 -29.25
C ALA A 5 0.19 7.85 -29.22
N PRO A 6 0.59 8.77 -28.34
CA PRO A 6 1.99 9.18 -28.25
C PRO A 6 2.80 8.06 -27.59
N ALA A 7 3.66 7.39 -28.37
CA ALA A 7 4.71 6.54 -27.84
C ALA A 7 5.70 7.44 -27.09
N ALA A 8 5.85 7.23 -25.78
CA ALA A 8 6.95 7.80 -25.02
C ALA A 8 8.24 7.12 -25.50
N ASP A 9 9.03 7.83 -26.31
CA ASP A 9 10.33 7.34 -26.81
C ASP A 9 11.30 7.15 -25.64
N MET A 10 11.49 5.91 -25.21
CA MET A 10 12.48 5.52 -24.20
C MET A 10 13.84 5.24 -24.86
N CYS A 11 14.93 5.71 -24.25
CA CYS A 11 16.27 5.49 -24.80
C CYS A 11 16.67 4.00 -24.75
N GLN A 12 17.07 3.43 -25.89
CA GLN A 12 17.54 2.03 -25.99
C GLN A 12 19.07 1.88 -25.94
N CYS A 13 19.81 2.95 -25.65
CA CYS A 13 21.28 2.96 -25.65
C CYS A 13 21.92 1.95 -24.66
N ALA A 14 21.20 1.55 -23.60
CA ALA A 14 21.70 0.60 -22.60
C ALA A 14 21.97 -0.81 -23.17
N LYS A 15 21.42 -1.21 -24.32
CA LYS A 15 21.63 -2.55 -24.88
C LYS A 15 22.99 -2.75 -25.57
N ALA A 16 23.80 -1.70 -25.76
CA ALA A 16 24.94 -1.78 -26.67
C ALA A 16 26.34 -1.85 -26.03
N LYS A 17 26.63 -1.28 -24.85
CA LYS A 17 28.00 -1.32 -24.28
C LYS A 17 28.02 -1.26 -22.76
N GLY A 18 28.84 -2.14 -22.17
CA GLY A 18 28.89 -2.42 -20.75
C GLY A 18 29.69 -1.46 -19.87
N ASN A 19 29.62 -1.76 -18.58
CA ASN A 19 30.40 -1.27 -17.43
C ASN A 19 30.39 0.24 -17.18
N TYR A 20 29.31 0.73 -16.59
CA TYR A 20 29.41 1.82 -15.63
C TYR A 20 28.88 1.36 -14.27
N LYS A 21 29.73 1.50 -13.25
CA LYS A 21 29.37 1.26 -11.86
C LYS A 21 28.80 2.59 -11.34
N ILE A 22 27.49 2.78 -11.48
CA ILE A 22 26.81 3.94 -10.87
C ILE A 22 26.30 3.49 -9.51
N GLU A 23 26.94 4.00 -8.45
CA GLU A 23 26.33 4.07 -7.13
C GLU A 23 25.18 5.09 -7.25
N ALA A 24 23.98 4.57 -7.55
CA ALA A 24 22.80 5.40 -7.78
C ALA A 24 22.26 5.93 -6.43
N GLU A 25 22.46 7.22 -6.17
CA GLU A 25 21.60 7.97 -5.25
C GLU A 25 20.16 7.91 -5.77
N LEU A 26 19.25 7.46 -4.91
CA LEU A 26 17.81 7.38 -5.18
C LEU A 26 17.26 8.77 -5.52
N GLY A 27 16.99 9.02 -6.81
CA GLY A 27 16.16 10.14 -7.26
C GLY A 27 16.75 11.05 -8.34
N ALA A 28 17.96 10.81 -8.83
CA ALA A 28 18.50 11.60 -9.95
C ALA A 28 18.09 10.98 -11.31
N THR A 29 17.38 11.75 -12.13
CA THR A 29 17.13 11.41 -13.54
C THR A 29 18.45 11.51 -14.32
N VAL A 30 18.94 10.38 -14.81
CA VAL A 30 20.14 10.34 -15.65
C VAL A 30 19.69 10.51 -17.10
N ILE A 31 20.12 11.59 -17.76
CA ILE A 31 19.87 11.81 -19.19
C ILE A 31 21.01 11.16 -19.97
N CYS A 32 20.69 10.28 -20.91
CA CYS A 32 21.72 9.64 -21.73
C CYS A 32 22.37 10.69 -22.65
N PRO A 33 23.71 10.85 -22.62
CA PRO A 33 24.41 11.90 -23.36
C PRO A 33 24.40 11.68 -24.88
N ASP A 34 24.11 10.47 -25.36
CA ASP A 34 24.07 10.14 -26.80
C ASP A 34 22.70 10.41 -27.44
N CYS A 35 21.60 10.15 -26.70
CA CYS A 35 20.23 10.27 -27.21
C CYS A 35 19.46 11.46 -26.60
N HIS A 36 19.99 12.12 -25.56
CA HIS A 36 19.33 13.19 -24.79
C HIS A 36 17.95 12.81 -24.21
N LEU A 37 17.63 11.52 -24.17
CA LEU A 37 16.41 10.97 -23.58
C LEU A 37 16.70 10.48 -22.17
N GLU A 38 15.67 10.49 -21.31
CA GLU A 38 15.77 10.01 -19.93
C GLU A 38 16.10 8.52 -19.91
N GLU A 39 17.15 8.17 -19.18
CA GLU A 39 17.56 6.79 -18.94
C GLU A 39 16.70 6.24 -17.78
N SER A 40 15.79 5.32 -18.09
CA SER A 40 14.92 4.71 -17.08
C SER A 40 15.74 3.76 -16.21
N THR A 41 16.22 4.26 -15.06
CA THR A 41 16.84 3.44 -14.00
C THR A 41 15.82 2.66 -13.19
N PHE A 42 14.53 2.75 -13.52
CA PHE A 42 13.55 1.82 -12.99
C PHE A 42 13.68 0.50 -13.74
N PRO A 43 14.17 -0.58 -13.10
CA PRO A 43 13.88 -1.89 -13.63
C PRO A 43 12.37 -1.96 -13.81
N GLU A 44 11.93 -2.30 -15.02
CA GLU A 44 10.61 -2.89 -15.23
C GLU A 44 10.42 -3.87 -14.06
N PRO A 45 9.32 -3.78 -13.28
CA PRO A 45 9.08 -4.78 -12.28
C PRO A 45 8.73 -6.06 -13.03
N ASP A 46 9.79 -6.80 -13.38
CA ASP A 46 9.72 -8.23 -13.60
C ASP A 46 8.87 -8.77 -12.46
N ASN A 47 7.88 -9.55 -12.86
CA ASN A 47 6.79 -10.13 -12.08
C ASN A 47 7.29 -10.92 -10.87
N VAL A 48 7.88 -10.23 -9.89
CA VAL A 48 8.00 -10.68 -8.51
C VAL A 48 6.55 -10.77 -8.07
N GLU A 49 6.04 -11.99 -7.87
CA GLU A 49 4.80 -12.23 -7.15
C GLU A 49 4.82 -11.32 -5.93
N GLN A 50 4.14 -10.18 -6.01
CA GLN A 50 3.95 -9.32 -4.86
C GLN A 50 3.22 -10.22 -3.87
N PRO A 51 3.71 -10.38 -2.62
CA PRO A 51 2.94 -11.07 -1.62
C PRO A 51 1.55 -10.43 -1.61
N ASP A 52 0.51 -11.26 -1.81
CA ASP A 52 -0.88 -10.80 -1.98
C ASP A 52 -1.11 -9.61 -1.05
N LEU A 53 -1.32 -8.42 -1.63
CA LEU A 53 -1.43 -7.20 -0.85
C LEU A 53 -2.64 -7.33 0.07
N ILE A 54 -2.41 -7.10 1.37
CA ILE A 54 -3.48 -7.17 2.35
C ILE A 54 -4.59 -6.17 1.97
N SER A 55 -5.81 -6.68 1.85
CA SER A 55 -6.97 -5.86 1.56
C SER A 55 -7.28 -4.93 2.74
N GLU A 56 -7.11 -3.62 2.53
CA GLU A 56 -7.48 -2.59 3.52
C GLU A 56 -8.96 -2.70 3.93
N LYS A 57 -9.82 -3.09 2.99
CA LYS A 57 -11.25 -3.31 3.24
C LYS A 57 -11.47 -4.46 4.23
N ASP A 58 -10.76 -5.57 4.04
CA ASP A 58 -10.89 -6.73 4.93
C ASP A 58 -10.33 -6.43 6.32
N VAL A 59 -9.25 -5.63 6.39
CA VAL A 59 -8.74 -5.09 7.65
C VAL A 59 -9.79 -4.19 8.30
N TYR A 60 -10.40 -3.27 7.56
CA TYR A 60 -11.46 -2.42 8.10
C TYR A 60 -12.62 -3.25 8.66
N ILE A 61 -13.16 -4.21 7.90
CA ILE A 61 -14.25 -5.09 8.34
C ILE A 61 -13.83 -5.89 9.57
N ALA A 62 -12.62 -6.45 9.57
CA ALA A 62 -12.13 -7.25 10.68
C ALA A 62 -11.87 -6.43 11.95
N PHE A 63 -11.74 -5.10 11.85
CA PHE A 63 -11.42 -4.20 12.97
C PHE A 63 -12.52 -3.19 13.31
N THR A 64 -13.57 -3.07 12.49
CA THR A 64 -14.71 -2.19 12.77
C THR A 64 -15.39 -2.57 14.09
N GLY A 65 -15.81 -1.58 14.87
CA GLY A 65 -16.33 -1.78 16.23
C GLY A 65 -15.29 -2.19 17.28
N SER A 66 -13.99 -2.18 16.98
CA SER A 66 -12.95 -2.53 17.96
C SER A 66 -12.81 -1.44 19.01
N SER A 67 -13.36 -1.66 20.21
CA SER A 67 -13.24 -0.70 21.33
C SER A 67 -11.79 -0.35 21.68
N SER A 68 -10.85 -1.27 21.49
CA SER A 68 -9.44 -1.04 21.80
C SER A 68 -8.72 -0.26 20.70
N LEU A 69 -9.15 -0.41 19.45
CA LEU A 69 -8.63 0.39 18.33
C LEU A 69 -9.23 1.81 18.36
N LEU A 70 -10.53 1.94 18.60
CA LEU A 70 -11.21 3.24 18.71
C LEU A 70 -10.62 4.11 19.82
N LYS A 71 -10.27 3.51 20.97
CA LYS A 71 -9.60 4.24 22.08
C LYS A 71 -8.27 4.87 21.70
N ILE A 72 -7.55 4.29 20.73
CA ILE A 72 -6.24 4.78 20.31
C ILE A 72 -6.31 5.62 19.04
N ALA A 73 -7.37 5.50 18.23
CA ALA A 73 -7.54 6.23 16.98
C ALA A 73 -7.53 7.76 17.15
N GLY A 74 -8.10 8.27 18.24
CA GLY A 74 -8.08 9.72 18.55
C GLY A 74 -6.77 10.26 19.15
N LYS A 75 -5.69 9.46 19.24
CA LYS A 75 -4.49 9.79 20.05
C LYS A 75 -3.15 9.69 19.31
N ARG A 76 -3.13 9.71 17.97
CA ARG A 76 -1.92 9.47 17.15
C ARG A 76 -1.15 8.21 17.61
N PRO A 77 -1.72 7.03 17.40
CA PRO A 77 -1.19 5.81 17.97
C PRO A 77 0.12 5.37 17.32
N ASN A 78 1.09 4.95 18.15
CA ASN A 78 2.31 4.30 17.69
C ASN A 78 2.08 2.82 17.34
N ASP A 79 3.04 2.20 16.63
CA ASP A 79 2.95 0.79 16.21
C ASP A 79 2.75 -0.17 17.37
N GLN A 80 3.35 0.13 18.53
CA GLN A 80 3.21 -0.74 19.69
C GLN A 80 1.77 -0.75 20.21
N SER A 81 1.10 0.40 20.21
CA SER A 81 -0.29 0.55 20.63
C SER A 81 -1.23 -0.14 19.64
N ILE A 82 -0.97 0.01 18.34
CA ILE A 82 -1.71 -0.68 17.28
C ILE A 82 -1.54 -2.20 17.41
N ARG A 83 -0.31 -2.69 17.56
CA ARG A 83 0.00 -4.11 17.77
C ARG A 83 -0.72 -4.69 18.98
N LYS A 84 -0.79 -3.94 20.10
CA LYS A 84 -1.56 -4.36 21.28
C LYS A 84 -3.06 -4.46 20.98
N ALA A 85 -3.64 -3.52 20.25
CA ALA A 85 -5.03 -3.57 19.83
C ALA A 85 -5.32 -4.77 18.90
N VAL A 86 -4.41 -5.05 17.96
CA VAL A 86 -4.45 -6.23 17.08
C VAL A 86 -4.47 -7.53 17.89
N ARG A 87 -3.48 -7.73 18.77
CA ARG A 87 -3.40 -8.93 19.63
C ARG A 87 -4.63 -9.10 20.52
N LYS A 88 -5.22 -8.00 20.99
CA LYS A 88 -6.43 -8.07 21.81
C LYS A 88 -7.63 -8.52 21.00
N ARG A 89 -7.79 -8.04 19.76
CA ARG A 89 -8.91 -8.44 18.90
C ARG A 89 -8.73 -9.85 18.32
N GLU A 90 -7.49 -10.24 18.03
CA GLU A 90 -7.11 -11.60 17.57
C GLU A 90 -7.66 -12.71 18.48
N LYS A 91 -7.68 -12.51 19.81
CA LYS A 91 -8.17 -13.51 20.76
C LYS A 91 -9.62 -13.96 20.51
N GLY A 92 -10.47 -13.05 20.06
CA GLY A 92 -11.92 -13.29 19.92
C GLY A 92 -12.47 -13.18 18.50
N HIS A 93 -11.66 -12.86 17.50
CA HIS A 93 -12.13 -12.58 16.15
C HIS A 93 -11.40 -13.43 15.12
N GLN A 94 -12.09 -14.44 14.56
CA GLN A 94 -11.48 -15.40 13.62
C GLN A 94 -10.91 -14.70 12.38
N GLY A 95 -11.62 -13.72 11.82
CA GLY A 95 -11.10 -12.96 10.66
C GLY A 95 -9.78 -12.22 10.95
N VAL A 96 -9.52 -11.79 12.19
CA VAL A 96 -8.22 -11.19 12.54
C VAL A 96 -7.13 -12.25 12.63
N LYS A 97 -7.45 -13.45 13.15
CA LYS A 97 -6.51 -14.59 13.16
C LYS A 97 -6.13 -14.99 11.73
N ASP A 98 -7.10 -15.04 10.83
CA ASP A 98 -6.87 -15.39 9.42
C ASP A 98 -6.02 -14.34 8.71
N LEU A 99 -6.29 -13.05 8.93
CA LEU A 99 -5.46 -11.95 8.40
C LEU A 99 -4.01 -12.06 8.90
N ILE A 100 -3.80 -12.31 10.20
CA ILE A 100 -2.45 -12.44 10.76
C ILE A 100 -1.74 -13.69 10.24
N ARG A 101 -2.46 -14.81 10.07
CA ARG A 101 -1.91 -16.05 9.54
C ARG A 101 -1.48 -15.91 8.08
N ASN A 102 -2.29 -15.25 7.27
CA ASN A 102 -2.07 -15.15 5.83
C ASN A 102 -1.06 -14.05 5.46
N TYR A 103 -1.09 -12.91 6.16
CA TYR A 103 -0.32 -11.71 5.78
C TYR A 103 0.72 -11.28 6.81
N GLY A 104 0.68 -11.84 8.02
CA GLY A 104 1.55 -11.46 9.12
C GLY A 104 1.08 -10.21 9.89
N ILE A 105 1.45 -10.14 11.17
CA ILE A 105 1.01 -9.05 12.06
C ILE A 105 1.56 -7.67 11.63
N SER A 106 2.75 -7.61 11.04
CA SER A 106 3.36 -6.35 10.60
C SER A 106 2.54 -5.71 9.47
N SER A 107 2.10 -6.51 8.49
CA SER A 107 1.25 -6.06 7.39
C SER A 107 -0.11 -5.56 7.89
N VAL A 108 -0.72 -6.29 8.83
CA VAL A 108 -1.97 -5.84 9.48
C VAL A 108 -1.79 -4.52 10.23
N VAL A 109 -0.69 -4.35 10.97
CA VAL A 109 -0.39 -3.10 11.69
C VAL A 109 -0.19 -1.94 10.71
N ALA A 110 0.53 -2.15 9.61
CA ALA A 110 0.74 -1.14 8.58
C ALA A 110 -0.57 -0.70 7.92
N ALA A 111 -1.43 -1.66 7.54
CA ALA A 111 -2.75 -1.35 6.98
C ALA A 111 -3.64 -0.58 7.96
N ILE A 112 -3.64 -0.98 9.24
CA ILE A 112 -4.37 -0.25 10.28
C ILE A 112 -3.86 1.18 10.44
N ARG A 113 -2.53 1.40 10.37
CA ARG A 113 -1.96 2.76 10.44
C ARG A 113 -2.51 3.65 9.33
N VAL A 114 -2.49 3.19 8.08
CA VAL A 114 -3.04 3.94 6.94
C VAL A 114 -4.51 4.30 7.18
N LEU A 115 -5.31 3.33 7.60
CA LEU A 115 -6.74 3.54 7.89
C LEU A 115 -6.99 4.50 9.07
N LEU A 116 -6.08 4.54 10.04
CA LEU A 116 -6.15 5.48 11.16
C LEU A 116 -5.77 6.90 10.74
N ASP A 117 -4.75 7.04 9.89
CA ASP A 117 -4.33 8.34 9.34
C ASP A 117 -5.45 8.97 8.49
N ASP A 118 -6.20 8.15 7.76
CA ASP A 118 -7.37 8.56 6.98
C ASP A 118 -8.66 8.73 7.83
N ASN A 119 -8.58 8.55 9.16
CA ASN A 119 -9.72 8.60 10.10
C ASN A 119 -10.87 7.63 9.77
N VAL A 120 -10.60 6.53 9.05
CA VAL A 120 -11.62 5.60 8.56
C VAL A 120 -12.33 4.88 9.71
N PHE A 121 -11.67 4.65 10.84
CA PHE A 121 -12.30 4.02 12.01
C PHE A 121 -13.13 4.98 12.87
N THR A 122 -12.95 6.30 12.74
CA THR A 122 -13.56 7.30 13.62
C THR A 122 -14.59 8.18 12.91
N CYS A 123 -14.54 8.26 11.57
CA CYS A 123 -15.44 9.08 10.76
C CYS A 123 -16.18 8.20 9.74
N THR A 124 -17.51 8.15 9.86
CA THR A 124 -18.38 7.40 8.94
C THR A 124 -18.29 7.92 7.50
N ASP A 125 -18.09 9.23 7.31
CA ASP A 125 -17.89 9.81 5.97
C ASP A 125 -16.56 9.35 5.36
N SER A 126 -15.46 9.37 6.12
CA SER A 126 -14.16 8.83 5.67
C SER A 126 -14.28 7.35 5.31
N ALA A 127 -14.96 6.57 6.16
CA ALA A 127 -15.19 5.15 5.91
C ALA A 127 -16.01 4.92 4.62
N SER A 128 -17.05 5.72 4.40
CA SER A 128 -17.92 5.58 3.22
C SER A 128 -17.25 6.05 1.93
N ARG A 129 -16.36 7.07 2.00
CA ARG A 129 -15.55 7.49 0.85
C ARG A 129 -14.49 6.45 0.48
N ARG A 130 -13.82 5.86 1.48
CA ARG A 130 -12.81 4.81 1.28
C ARG A 130 -13.44 3.49 0.83
N PHE A 131 -14.63 3.18 1.35
CA PHE A 131 -15.36 1.94 1.09
C PHE A 131 -16.85 2.26 0.79
N PRO A 132 -17.21 2.63 -0.45
CA PRO A 132 -18.57 3.05 -0.78
C PRO A 132 -19.64 1.95 -0.68
N ASN A 133 -19.23 0.67 -0.64
CA ASN A 133 -20.14 -0.49 -0.74
C ASN A 133 -20.26 -1.32 0.54
N ILE A 134 -19.75 -0.85 1.68
CA ILE A 134 -19.83 -1.60 2.96
C ILE A 134 -21.04 -1.23 3.82
N HIS A 135 -21.62 -0.04 3.62
CA HIS A 135 -22.79 0.45 4.37
C HIS A 135 -24.09 0.42 3.54
N GLY A 136 -24.05 -0.17 2.34
CA GLY A 136 -25.09 -0.10 1.31
C GLY A 136 -26.12 -1.23 1.30
N GLN A 137 -26.37 -1.93 2.42
CA GLN A 137 -27.53 -2.82 2.56
C GLN A 137 -28.19 -2.58 3.92
N THR A 138 -28.94 -1.50 4.00
CA THR A 138 -30.08 -1.41 4.92
C THR A 138 -31.29 -1.18 4.03
N VAL A 139 -32.06 -2.26 3.81
CA VAL A 139 -33.41 -2.19 3.24
C VAL A 139 -34.38 -2.08 4.40
#